data_AF-A0A3Q9F7Z4-F1
#
_entry.id   AF-A0A3Q9F7Z4-F1
#
_cell.length_a   1.000
_cell.length_b   1.000
_cell.length_c   1.000
_cell.angle_alpha   90.00
_cell.angle_beta   90.00
_cell.angle_gamma   90.00
#
_symmetry.space_group_name_H-M   'P 1'
#
loop_
_entity.id
_entity.type
_entity.pdbx_description
1 polymer ?
#
loop_
_entity_poly.entity_id
_entity_poly.type
_entity_poly.pdbx_seq_one_letter_code
_entity_poly.pdbx_strand_id
1 'polypeptide(L)'
;MRHLLLPLILSSFLNCLITPPTFAQGADMTEEELSRMTGVDPLWVHITPCLARSTIEQNLARQRADGVTLDQMREQLAIQVASNPDFNRFIANFYGLRQDEIPMEIRQRHVACVSKIIGAPLERVDACYVGNYAPFLQTLFGPNPRAANQLAMRTAYVKCLKDAQERE
;
A
#
# COMPACT_ATOMS: atom_id res chain seq x y z
N MET A 1 13.22 -26.46 34.65
CA MET A 1 14.14 -25.32 34.41
C MET A 1 14.24 -25.05 32.92
N ARG A 2 13.43 -24.13 32.38
CA ARG A 2 13.62 -23.53 31.05
C ARG A 2 12.72 -22.30 30.91
N HIS A 3 13.02 -21.27 31.70
CA HIS A 3 12.49 -19.92 31.53
C HIS A 3 13.72 -19.02 31.42
N LEU A 4 13.90 -18.39 30.25
CA LEU A 4 14.69 -17.20 29.98
C LEU A 4 15.05 -17.23 28.49
N LEU A 5 14.18 -16.63 27.66
CA LEU A 5 14.51 -16.03 26.35
C LEU A 5 13.22 -15.46 25.75
N LEU A 6 12.51 -14.62 26.49
CA LEU A 6 11.45 -13.78 25.94
C LEU A 6 11.26 -12.58 26.88
N PRO A 7 12.05 -11.52 26.67
CA PRO A 7 11.43 -10.22 26.54
C PRO A 7 12.22 -9.36 25.54
N LEU A 8 12.05 -9.58 24.23
CA LEU A 8 12.66 -8.70 23.21
C LEU A 8 11.75 -8.39 22.01
N ILE A 9 10.50 -8.89 21.97
CA ILE A 9 9.57 -8.66 20.85
C ILE A 9 8.30 -7.89 21.30
N LEU A 10 8.31 -7.32 22.51
CA LEU A 10 7.25 -6.44 23.01
C LEU A 10 7.63 -4.94 22.99
N SER A 11 8.84 -4.60 22.53
CA SER A 11 9.28 -3.21 22.34
C SER A 11 9.02 -2.67 20.93
N SER A 12 8.71 -3.53 19.95
CA SER A 12 8.50 -3.12 18.56
C SER A 12 7.13 -2.47 18.29
N PHE A 13 6.16 -2.64 19.19
CA PHE A 13 4.79 -2.16 18.98
C PHE A 13 4.50 -0.79 19.62
N LEU A 14 5.41 -0.25 20.45
CA LEU A 14 5.28 1.12 20.98
C LEU A 14 6.05 2.18 20.18
N ASN A 15 6.85 1.80 19.18
CA ASN A 15 7.58 2.74 18.31
C ASN A 15 6.88 3.04 16.97
N CYS A 16 5.67 2.54 16.73
CA CYS A 16 4.86 2.92 15.55
C CYS A 16 3.86 4.06 15.81
N LEU A 17 3.91 4.67 16.99
CA LEU A 17 3.38 6.03 17.24
C LEU A 17 4.46 7.11 17.09
N ILE A 18 5.55 6.79 16.39
CA ILE A 18 6.32 7.81 15.69
C ILE A 18 5.44 8.22 14.51
N THR A 19 4.52 9.16 14.77
CA THR A 19 4.37 10.29 13.84
C THR A 19 5.77 10.60 13.34
N PRO A 20 6.06 10.62 12.03
CA PRO A 20 7.35 11.12 11.60
C PRO A 20 7.50 12.50 12.25
N PRO A 21 8.39 12.69 13.26
CA PRO A 21 8.58 14.01 13.79
C PRO A 21 9.27 14.74 12.66
N THR A 22 8.81 15.95 12.36
CA THR A 22 9.47 16.92 11.49
C THR A 22 9.43 16.64 9.98
N PHE A 23 8.24 16.67 9.38
CA PHE A 23 8.07 17.23 8.01
C PHE A 23 7.60 18.70 8.04
N ALA A 24 7.74 19.36 9.19
CA ALA A 24 7.56 20.78 9.33
C ALA A 24 8.68 21.29 10.24
N GLN A 25 9.66 21.96 9.65
CA GLN A 25 10.45 23.09 10.18
C GLN A 25 11.92 23.00 9.73
N GLY A 26 12.15 23.53 8.53
CA GLY A 26 13.46 23.77 7.95
C GLY A 26 13.34 24.47 6.60
N ALA A 27 12.81 25.71 6.62
CA ALA A 27 12.73 26.69 5.53
C ALA A 27 11.87 26.35 4.30
N ASP A 28 10.94 27.26 3.97
CA ASP A 28 10.33 27.56 2.66
C ASP A 28 10.81 26.71 1.46
N MET A 29 10.41 25.44 1.42
CA MET A 29 10.72 24.56 0.30
C MET A 29 9.42 24.24 -0.42
N THR A 30 9.32 24.70 -1.66
CA THR A 30 8.18 24.43 -2.56
C THR A 30 8.10 22.95 -2.89
N GLU A 31 6.92 22.48 -3.32
CA GLU A 31 6.74 21.10 -3.78
C GLU A 31 7.71 20.75 -4.93
N GLU A 32 7.98 21.71 -5.83
CA GLU A 32 8.99 21.58 -6.89
C GLU A 32 10.43 21.44 -6.37
N GLU A 33 10.78 22.11 -5.27
CA GLU A 33 12.12 21.99 -4.67
C GLU A 33 12.28 20.65 -3.94
N LEU A 34 11.26 20.22 -3.21
CA LEU A 34 11.24 18.89 -2.59
C LEU A 34 11.33 17.79 -3.65
N SER A 35 10.63 17.94 -4.77
CA SER A 35 10.70 16.99 -5.88
C SER A 35 12.08 16.94 -6.53
N ARG A 36 12.73 18.09 -6.74
CA ARG A 36 14.11 18.13 -7.27
C ARG A 36 15.12 17.50 -6.32
N MET A 37 14.97 17.67 -5.01
CA MET A 37 15.89 17.12 -4.01
C MET A 37 15.70 15.62 -3.78
N THR A 38 14.46 15.15 -3.76
CA THR A 38 14.13 13.75 -3.43
C THR A 38 13.96 12.86 -4.66
N GLY A 39 13.78 13.45 -5.83
CA GLY A 39 13.35 12.76 -7.05
C GLY A 39 11.93 12.22 -6.97
N VAL A 40 11.17 12.57 -5.93
CA VAL A 40 9.79 12.14 -5.74
C VAL A 40 8.86 13.19 -6.34
N ASP A 41 8.00 12.78 -7.26
CA ASP A 41 7.00 13.69 -7.85
C ASP A 41 6.01 14.18 -6.77
N PRO A 42 5.65 15.47 -6.70
CA PRO A 42 4.71 15.97 -5.69
C PRO A 42 3.37 15.26 -5.71
N LEU A 43 2.89 14.91 -6.91
CA LEU A 43 1.65 14.17 -7.06
C LEU A 43 1.70 12.81 -6.35
N TRP A 44 2.87 12.15 -6.33
CA TRP A 44 3.06 10.91 -5.59
C TRP A 44 2.84 11.10 -4.10
N VAL A 45 3.33 12.20 -3.52
CA VAL A 45 3.15 12.53 -2.10
C VAL A 45 1.66 12.71 -1.79
N HIS A 46 0.95 13.47 -2.62
CA HIS A 46 -0.48 13.75 -2.45
C HIS A 46 -1.36 12.50 -2.52
N ILE A 47 -1.05 11.55 -3.41
CA ILE A 47 -1.82 10.30 -3.55
C ILE A 47 -1.36 9.20 -2.58
N THR A 48 -0.25 9.37 -1.87
CA THR A 48 0.28 8.36 -0.94
C THR A 48 -0.73 7.90 0.13
N PRO A 49 -1.61 8.75 0.69
CA PRO A 49 -2.65 8.30 1.60
C PRO A 49 -3.63 7.27 0.99
N CYS A 50 -3.88 7.32 -0.32
CA CYS A 50 -4.67 6.32 -1.02
C CYS A 50 -3.96 4.95 -1.08
N LEU A 51 -2.62 4.95 -1.00
CA LEU A 51 -1.77 3.77 -0.96
C LEU A 51 -1.64 3.17 0.44
N ALA A 52 -1.82 3.96 1.51
CA ALA A 52 -1.57 3.51 2.88
C ALA A 52 -2.45 2.32 3.30
N ARG A 53 -3.67 2.23 2.78
CA ARG A 53 -4.52 1.05 2.98
C ARG A 53 -3.88 -0.19 2.35
N SER A 54 -3.35 -0.07 1.12
CA SER A 54 -2.68 -1.14 0.38
C SER A 54 -1.53 -1.82 1.15
N THR A 55 -0.93 -1.17 2.14
CA THR A 55 0.18 -1.74 2.91
C THR A 55 -0.23 -3.02 3.66
N ILE A 56 -1.46 -3.09 4.17
CA ILE A 56 -1.96 -4.31 4.83
C ILE A 56 -2.09 -5.42 3.79
N GLU A 57 -2.67 -5.13 2.62
CA GLU A 57 -2.77 -6.10 1.54
C GLU A 57 -1.41 -6.52 0.98
N GLN A 58 -0.45 -5.61 0.94
CA GLN A 58 0.93 -5.93 0.57
C GLN A 58 1.58 -6.90 1.55
N ASN A 59 1.34 -6.72 2.85
CA ASN A 59 1.83 -7.65 3.87
C ASN A 59 1.10 -9.00 3.78
N LEU A 60 -0.23 -9.02 3.62
CA LEU A 60 -1.00 -10.26 3.46
C LEU A 60 -0.56 -11.04 2.22
N ALA A 61 -0.33 -10.36 1.10
CA ALA A 61 0.18 -10.98 -0.11
C ALA A 61 1.58 -11.59 0.06
N ARG A 62 2.50 -10.88 0.72
CA ARG A 62 3.84 -11.39 1.02
C ARG A 62 3.78 -12.65 1.88
N GLN A 63 3.00 -12.62 2.96
CA GLN A 63 2.82 -13.77 3.85
C GLN A 63 2.26 -14.97 3.08
N ARG A 64 1.28 -14.75 2.18
CA ARG A 64 0.75 -15.80 1.30
C ARG A 64 1.80 -16.35 0.33
N ALA A 65 2.64 -15.49 -0.25
CA ALA A 65 3.74 -15.92 -1.13
C ALA A 65 4.80 -16.74 -0.38
N ASP A 66 5.00 -16.45 0.91
CA ASP A 66 5.87 -17.21 1.81
C ASP A 66 5.20 -18.50 2.35
N GLY A 67 4.00 -18.84 1.86
CA GLY A 67 3.29 -20.08 2.18
C GLY A 67 2.48 -20.05 3.48
N VAL A 68 2.31 -18.87 4.09
CA VAL A 68 1.43 -18.72 5.26
C VAL A 68 -0.01 -18.94 4.84
N THR A 69 -0.73 -19.76 5.60
CA THR A 69 -2.15 -20.09 5.38
C THR A 69 -3.08 -19.11 6.08
N LEU A 70 -4.36 -19.10 5.70
CA LEU A 70 -5.39 -18.28 6.35
C LEU A 70 -5.46 -18.56 7.87
N ASP A 71 -5.38 -19.83 8.27
CA ASP A 71 -5.47 -20.21 9.68
C ASP A 71 -4.26 -19.73 10.47
N GLN A 72 -3.05 -19.84 9.92
CA GLN A 72 -1.84 -19.28 10.50
C GLN A 72 -1.91 -17.75 10.59
N MET A 73 -2.45 -17.07 9.58
CA MET A 73 -2.64 -15.62 9.60
C MET A 73 -3.64 -15.20 10.68
N ARG A 74 -4.73 -15.95 10.85
CA ARG A 74 -5.72 -15.71 11.93
C ARG A 74 -5.12 -15.91 13.30
N GLU A 75 -4.24 -16.89 13.47
CA GLU A 75 -3.52 -17.12 14.71
C GLU A 75 -2.56 -15.96 15.03
N GLN A 76 -1.78 -15.51 14.04
CA GLN A 76 -0.88 -14.36 14.19
C GLN A 76 -1.61 -13.06 14.57
N LEU A 77 -2.83 -12.88 14.08
CA LEU A 77 -3.65 -11.69 14.29
C LEU A 77 -4.88 -11.96 15.18
N ALA A 78 -4.81 -12.96 16.07
CA ALA A 78 -5.96 -13.47 16.81
C ALA A 78 -6.73 -12.37 17.56
N ILE A 79 -6.02 -11.42 18.17
CA ILE A 79 -6.62 -10.28 18.89
C ILE A 79 -7.37 -9.35 17.93
N GLN A 80 -6.78 -9.00 16.78
CA GLN A 80 -7.45 -8.14 15.79
C GLN A 80 -8.63 -8.86 15.12
N VAL A 81 -8.48 -10.14 14.83
CA VAL A 81 -9.53 -10.98 14.23
C VAL A 81 -10.72 -11.16 15.19
N ALA A 82 -10.47 -11.39 16.48
CA ALA A 82 -11.52 -11.55 17.48
C ALA A 82 -12.25 -10.24 17.78
N SER A 83 -11.53 -9.11 17.78
CA SER A 83 -12.10 -7.78 18.07
C SER A 83 -12.76 -7.10 16.86
N ASN A 84 -12.53 -7.58 15.64
CA ASN A 84 -13.03 -6.96 14.42
C ASN A 84 -13.50 -7.99 13.37
N PRO A 85 -14.81 -8.32 13.34
CA PRO A 85 -15.37 -9.25 12.36
C PRO A 85 -15.18 -8.82 10.90
N ASP A 86 -15.16 -7.51 10.62
CA ASP A 86 -14.94 -7.01 9.26
C ASP A 86 -13.49 -7.23 8.82
N PHE A 87 -12.54 -7.11 9.75
CA PHE A 87 -11.14 -7.45 9.49
C PHE A 87 -10.95 -8.95 9.20
N ASN A 88 -11.62 -9.83 9.96
CA ASN A 88 -11.60 -11.27 9.68
C ASN A 88 -12.21 -11.59 8.30
N ARG A 89 -13.34 -10.97 7.95
CA ARG A 89 -13.96 -11.13 6.62
C ARG A 89 -13.01 -10.66 5.51
N PHE A 90 -12.35 -9.53 5.72
CA PHE A 90 -11.37 -9.00 4.78
C PHE A 90 -10.19 -9.98 4.55
N ILE A 91 -9.58 -10.51 5.61
CA ILE A 91 -8.48 -11.50 5.46
C ILE A 91 -8.99 -12.77 4.77
N ALA A 92 -10.16 -13.28 5.17
CA ALA A 92 -10.73 -14.48 4.56
C ALA A 92 -10.98 -14.30 3.06
N ASN A 93 -11.56 -13.17 2.66
CA ASN A 93 -11.77 -12.82 1.25
C ASN A 93 -10.44 -12.71 0.51
N PHE A 94 -9.44 -12.07 1.12
CA PHE A 94 -8.11 -11.90 0.52
C PHE A 94 -7.42 -13.24 0.24
N TYR A 95 -7.49 -14.19 1.19
CA TYR A 95 -6.91 -15.52 1.02
C TYR A 95 -7.71 -16.43 0.07
N GLY A 96 -8.96 -16.08 -0.24
CA GLY A 96 -9.77 -16.78 -1.25
C GLY A 96 -9.48 -16.38 -2.70
N LEU A 97 -8.69 -15.33 -2.93
CA LEU A 97 -8.32 -14.88 -4.27
C LEU A 97 -7.22 -15.73 -4.89
N ARG A 98 -7.16 -15.78 -6.22
CA ARG A 98 -6.04 -16.43 -6.91
C ARG A 98 -4.73 -15.67 -6.66
N GLN A 99 -3.62 -16.33 -6.97
CA GLN A 99 -2.32 -15.65 -7.06
C GLN A 99 -2.43 -14.54 -8.12
N ASP A 100 -1.88 -13.36 -7.81
CA ASP A 100 -1.89 -12.16 -8.67
C ASP A 100 -3.27 -11.50 -8.91
N GLU A 101 -4.29 -11.91 -8.17
CA GLU A 101 -5.60 -11.26 -8.16
C GLU A 101 -5.69 -10.20 -7.06
N ILE A 102 -6.10 -8.98 -7.44
CA ILE A 102 -6.30 -7.87 -6.52
C ILE A 102 -7.82 -7.74 -6.28
N PRO A 103 -8.30 -7.76 -5.02
CA PRO A 103 -9.73 -7.59 -4.74
C PRO A 103 -10.32 -6.33 -5.39
N MET A 104 -11.48 -6.47 -6.01
CA MET A 104 -12.16 -5.37 -6.73
C MET A 104 -12.40 -4.17 -5.81
N GLU A 105 -12.74 -4.41 -4.54
CA GLU A 105 -13.00 -3.36 -3.57
C GLU A 105 -11.76 -2.51 -3.28
N ILE A 106 -10.56 -3.06 -3.41
CA ILE A 106 -9.30 -2.32 -3.24
C ILE A 106 -9.10 -1.39 -4.41
N ARG A 107 -9.23 -1.92 -5.63
CA ARG A 107 -9.13 -1.14 -6.87
C ARG A 107 -10.12 0.02 -6.84
N GLN A 108 -11.40 -0.26 -6.58
CA GLN A 108 -12.45 0.75 -6.56
C GLN A 108 -12.18 1.85 -5.52
N ARG A 109 -11.78 1.48 -4.30
CA ARG A 109 -11.45 2.47 -3.24
C ARG A 109 -10.23 3.31 -3.60
N HIS A 110 -9.18 2.69 -4.14
CA HIS A 110 -7.98 3.39 -4.58
C HIS A 110 -8.32 4.39 -5.68
N VAL A 111 -9.01 3.93 -6.73
CA VAL A 111 -9.41 4.75 -7.88
C VAL A 111 -10.28 5.93 -7.43
N ALA A 112 -11.26 5.70 -6.56
CA ALA A 112 -12.11 6.77 -6.02
C ALA A 112 -11.32 7.79 -5.20
N CYS A 113 -10.36 7.33 -4.38
CA CYS A 113 -9.50 8.20 -3.58
C CYS A 113 -8.61 9.08 -4.48
N VAL A 114 -7.94 8.48 -5.47
CA VAL A 114 -7.03 9.20 -6.38
C VAL A 114 -7.81 10.16 -7.28
N SER A 115 -8.93 9.73 -7.85
CA SER A 115 -9.82 10.59 -8.65
C SER A 115 -10.25 11.84 -7.89
N LYS A 116 -10.62 11.69 -6.61
CA LYS A 116 -10.98 12.83 -5.77
C LYS A 116 -9.81 13.81 -5.55
N ILE A 117 -8.58 13.31 -5.41
CA ILE A 117 -7.39 14.14 -5.15
C ILE A 117 -6.97 14.90 -6.41
N ILE A 118 -6.96 14.23 -7.56
CA ILE A 118 -6.41 14.81 -8.79
C ILE A 118 -7.46 15.50 -9.66
N GLY A 119 -8.75 15.35 -9.32
CA GLY A 119 -9.87 15.94 -10.06
C GLY A 119 -10.26 15.20 -11.35
N ALA A 120 -9.60 14.10 -11.70
CA ALA A 120 -9.85 13.40 -12.97
C ALA A 120 -11.03 12.39 -12.89
N PRO A 121 -11.69 12.06 -14.03
CA PRO A 121 -12.75 11.04 -14.09
C PRO A 121 -12.29 9.66 -13.61
N LEU A 122 -13.18 8.95 -12.89
CA LEU A 122 -12.91 7.61 -12.34
C LEU A 122 -12.37 6.64 -13.40
N GLU A 123 -12.95 6.62 -14.60
CA GLU A 123 -12.54 5.73 -15.69
C GLU A 123 -11.08 5.95 -16.11
N ARG A 124 -10.62 7.20 -16.14
CA ARG A 124 -9.23 7.52 -16.53
C ARG A 124 -8.25 7.12 -15.44
N VAL A 125 -8.60 7.37 -14.18
CA VAL A 125 -7.80 6.93 -13.03
C VAL A 125 -7.74 5.40 -12.96
N ASP A 126 -8.86 4.74 -13.25
CA ASP A 126 -8.96 3.29 -13.31
C ASP A 126 -8.08 2.69 -14.42
N ALA A 127 -8.06 3.31 -15.61
CA ALA A 127 -7.15 2.92 -16.68
C ALA A 127 -5.67 3.06 -16.27
N CYS A 128 -5.31 4.15 -15.57
CA CYS A 128 -3.96 4.32 -15.03
C CYS A 128 -3.62 3.26 -13.97
N TYR A 129 -4.58 2.90 -13.12
CA TYR A 129 -4.42 1.84 -12.12
C TYR A 129 -4.11 0.51 -12.79
N VAL A 130 -4.95 0.09 -13.74
CA VAL A 130 -4.80 -1.18 -14.45
C VAL A 130 -3.51 -1.23 -15.26
N GLY A 131 -3.16 -0.15 -15.95
CA GLY A 131 -2.00 -0.12 -16.83
C GLY A 131 -0.66 -0.05 -16.10
N ASN A 132 -0.59 0.60 -14.92
CA ASN A 132 0.69 0.92 -14.29
C ASN A 132 0.82 0.42 -12.85
N TYR A 133 -0.24 0.47 -12.04
CA TYR A 133 -0.14 0.14 -10.62
C TYR A 133 -0.46 -1.33 -10.33
N ALA A 134 -1.50 -1.89 -10.95
CA ALA A 134 -1.87 -3.29 -10.80
C ALA A 134 -0.72 -4.26 -11.16
N PRO A 135 0.03 -4.10 -12.26
CA PRO A 135 1.14 -5.02 -12.59
C PRO A 135 2.27 -5.01 -11.56
N PHE A 136 2.54 -3.85 -10.96
CA PHE A 136 3.49 -3.75 -9.85
C PHE A 136 3.00 -4.52 -8.63
N LEU A 137 1.71 -4.37 -8.27
CA LEU A 137 1.11 -5.13 -7.17
C LEU A 137 1.15 -6.63 -7.44
N GLN A 138 0.82 -7.06 -8.66
CA GLN A 138 0.93 -8.46 -9.08
C GLN A 138 2.35 -8.99 -8.92
N THR A 139 3.35 -8.22 -9.34
CA THR A 139 4.77 -8.62 -9.16
C THR A 139 5.14 -8.67 -7.67
N LEU A 140 4.73 -7.68 -6.89
CA LEU A 140 4.98 -7.58 -5.46
C LEU A 140 4.29 -8.70 -4.66
N PHE A 141 3.19 -9.25 -5.19
CA PHE A 141 2.36 -10.28 -4.55
C PHE A 141 2.61 -11.68 -5.10
N GLY A 142 3.32 -11.75 -6.23
CA GLY A 142 3.68 -12.97 -6.91
C GLY A 142 4.90 -13.66 -6.30
N PRO A 143 5.39 -14.72 -6.95
CA PRO A 143 6.46 -15.58 -6.43
C PRO A 143 7.84 -14.90 -6.36
N ASN A 144 8.02 -13.74 -7.00
CA ASN A 144 9.28 -13.00 -6.98
C ASN A 144 9.06 -11.50 -6.67
N PRO A 145 8.72 -11.16 -5.41
CA PRO A 145 8.46 -9.78 -5.01
C PRO A 145 9.66 -8.85 -5.18
N ARG A 146 10.89 -9.41 -5.25
CA ARG A 146 12.12 -8.64 -5.47
C ARG A 146 12.22 -8.08 -6.89
N ALA A 147 11.47 -8.62 -7.84
CA ALA A 147 11.38 -8.07 -9.19
C ALA A 147 10.50 -6.81 -9.28
N ALA A 148 9.75 -6.47 -8.22
CA ALA A 148 8.87 -5.32 -8.22
C ALA A 148 9.68 -4.01 -8.24
N ASN A 149 9.63 -3.30 -9.37
CA ASN A 149 10.35 -2.04 -9.54
C ASN A 149 9.47 -0.86 -9.10
N GLN A 150 9.64 -0.44 -7.85
CA GLN A 150 8.85 0.64 -7.27
C GLN A 150 9.09 1.99 -7.95
N LEU A 151 10.34 2.30 -8.36
CA LEU A 151 10.66 3.56 -9.02
C LEU A 151 9.99 3.64 -10.39
N ALA A 152 10.14 2.60 -11.22
CA ALA A 152 9.54 2.57 -12.54
C ALA A 152 8.01 2.66 -12.49
N MET A 153 7.38 1.93 -11.55
CA MET A 153 5.94 2.04 -11.33
C MET A 153 5.52 3.46 -10.94
N ARG A 154 6.20 4.07 -9.96
CA ARG A 154 5.87 5.44 -9.50
C ARG A 154 5.90 6.43 -10.65
N THR A 155 6.99 6.40 -11.43
CA THR A 155 7.16 7.29 -12.59
C THR A 155 6.06 7.07 -13.64
N ALA A 156 5.77 5.82 -14.01
CA ALA A 156 4.78 5.52 -15.05
C ALA A 156 3.35 5.85 -14.59
N TYR A 157 3.00 5.51 -13.34
CA TYR A 157 1.68 5.77 -12.79
C TYR A 157 1.41 7.26 -12.62
N VAL A 158 2.36 8.01 -12.03
CA VAL A 158 2.23 9.47 -11.89
C VAL A 158 2.10 10.16 -13.24
N LYS A 159 2.90 9.76 -14.23
CA LYS A 159 2.79 10.31 -15.60
C LYS A 159 1.37 10.11 -16.15
N CYS A 160 0.84 8.88 -16.04
CA CYS A 160 -0.52 8.60 -16.49
C CYS A 160 -1.57 9.44 -15.76
N LEU A 161 -1.43 9.65 -14.45
CA LEU A 161 -2.38 10.46 -13.68
C LEU A 161 -2.34 11.94 -14.09
N LYS A 162 -1.17 12.49 -14.39
CA LYS A 162 -1.06 13.87 -14.94
C LYS A 162 -1.74 13.98 -16.30
N ASP A 163 -1.48 13.02 -17.20
CA ASP A 163 -2.18 12.96 -18.49
C ASP A 163 -3.71 12.80 -18.33
N ALA A 164 -4.14 12.11 -17.27
CA ALA A 164 -5.55 11.91 -16.93
C ALA A 164 -6.23 13.20 -16.41
N GLN A 165 -5.46 14.09 -15.77
CA GLN A 165 -5.92 15.38 -15.25
C GLN A 165 -5.95 16.46 -16.35
N GLU A 166 -4.97 16.50 -17.25
CA GLU A 166 -4.78 17.59 -18.22
C GLU A 166 -5.76 17.61 -19.41
N ARG A 167 -6.53 16.54 -19.65
CA ARG A 167 -7.46 16.48 -20.80
C ARG A 167 -8.93 16.68 -20.41
N GLU A 168 -9.18 17.60 -19.49
CA GLU A 168 -10.48 18.25 -19.30
C GLU A 168 -10.60 19.48 -20.21
#